data_AF-A0A7W0XG68-F1
#
_entry.id   AF-A0A7W0XG68-F1
#
_cell.length_a   1.000
_cell.length_b   1.000
_cell.length_c   1.000
_cell.angle_alpha   90.00
_cell.angle_beta   90.00
_cell.angle_gamma   90.00
#
_symmetry.space_group_name_H-M   'P 1'
#
loop_
_entity.id
_entity.type
_entity.pdbx_description
1 polymer ?
#
loop_
_entity_poly.entity_id
_entity_poly.type
_entity_poly.pdbx_seq_one_letter_code
_entity_poly.pdbx_strand_id
1 'polypeptide(L)'
;MGQFDSSKDYYAVLGAHEGASRPDIDRLYKRMAAHLHPDRGGSEEEMKSLNEAYGVLKDETIRRDYDAKRRRSSVPVFRPGSAPTARDIGVFGHCLSALLCLLVGLFLLFLVRFQWIWFLWPLAVLAVFVIFFGVMMARSAMVAVNASLPFAHPFRRHTLLQEAMFWSAVAGAGYGIYLLFSNV
;
A
#
# COMPACT_ATOMS: atom_id res chain seq x y z
N MET A 1 10.59 -32.76 -39.57
CA MET A 1 9.53 -31.93 -38.93
C MET A 1 10.03 -30.48 -38.90
N GLY A 2 9.20 -29.52 -39.33
CA GLY A 2 9.53 -28.10 -39.15
C GLY A 2 9.72 -27.78 -37.67
N GLN A 3 10.77 -27.03 -37.34
CA GLN A 3 11.05 -26.59 -35.97
C GLN A 3 10.15 -25.39 -35.67
N PHE A 4 9.14 -25.58 -34.83
CA PHE A 4 8.26 -24.51 -34.35
C PHE A 4 8.18 -24.56 -32.82
N ASP A 5 8.07 -23.39 -32.20
CA ASP A 5 8.01 -23.24 -30.76
C ASP A 5 6.55 -23.34 -30.30
N SER A 6 6.21 -24.44 -29.61
CA SER A 6 4.86 -24.67 -29.10
C SER A 6 4.46 -23.76 -27.92
N SER A 7 5.41 -23.03 -27.34
CA SER A 7 5.15 -22.07 -26.26
C SER A 7 4.72 -20.68 -26.77
N LYS A 8 5.05 -20.35 -28.03
CA LYS A 8 4.70 -19.07 -28.66
C LYS A 8 3.30 -19.11 -29.24
N ASP A 9 2.55 -18.02 -29.07
CA ASP A 9 1.23 -17.86 -29.68
C ASP A 9 1.36 -17.23 -31.08
N TYR A 10 1.45 -18.06 -32.11
CA TYR A 10 1.60 -17.61 -33.50
C TYR A 10 0.35 -16.89 -34.02
N TYR A 11 -0.84 -17.20 -33.48
CA TYR A 11 -2.07 -16.49 -33.82
C TYR A 11 -2.03 -15.06 -33.30
N ALA A 12 -1.53 -14.87 -32.07
CA ALA A 12 -1.33 -13.54 -31.50
C ALA A 12 -0.28 -12.71 -32.26
N VAL A 13 0.84 -13.32 -32.67
CA VAL A 13 1.91 -12.64 -33.45
C VAL A 13 1.39 -12.12 -34.79
N LEU A 14 0.54 -12.90 -35.48
CA LEU A 14 -0.07 -12.49 -36.75
C LEU A 14 -1.29 -11.57 -36.55
N GLY A 15 -1.87 -11.53 -35.35
CA GLY A 15 -3.15 -10.89 -35.08
C GLY A 15 -4.34 -11.64 -35.71
N ALA A 16 -4.21 -12.95 -35.91
CA ALA A 16 -5.23 -13.80 -36.51
C ALA A 16 -6.04 -14.53 -35.43
N HIS A 17 -7.32 -14.81 -35.69
CA HIS A 17 -8.12 -15.68 -34.82
C HIS A 17 -7.76 -17.17 -35.07
N GLU A 18 -7.95 -18.04 -34.07
CA GLU A 18 -7.72 -19.49 -34.20
C GLU A 18 -8.52 -20.13 -35.35
N GLY A 19 -9.63 -19.51 -35.75
CA GLY A 19 -10.49 -19.90 -36.86
C GLY A 19 -10.25 -19.16 -38.18
N ALA A 20 -9.18 -18.36 -38.29
CA ALA A 20 -8.90 -17.58 -39.49
C ALA A 20 -8.64 -18.49 -40.71
N SER A 21 -9.20 -18.12 -41.85
CA SER A 21 -9.01 -18.84 -43.10
C SER A 21 -7.63 -18.54 -43.69
N ARG A 22 -7.10 -19.41 -44.56
CA ARG A 22 -5.81 -19.17 -45.25
C ARG A 22 -5.72 -17.81 -45.97
N PRO A 23 -6.73 -17.33 -46.73
CA PRO A 23 -6.66 -16.01 -47.33
C PRO A 23 -6.67 -14.88 -46.30
N ASP A 24 -7.25 -15.07 -45.12
CA ASP A 24 -7.18 -14.08 -44.03
C ASP A 24 -5.79 -14.00 -43.42
N ILE A 25 -5.14 -15.15 -43.21
CA ILE A 25 -3.75 -15.26 -42.74
C ILE A 25 -2.80 -14.55 -43.70
N ASP A 26 -2.96 -14.75 -45.01
CA ASP A 26 -2.13 -14.10 -46.04
C ASP A 26 -2.33 -12.58 -46.09
N ARG A 27 -3.58 -12.13 -45.95
CA ARG A 27 -3.93 -10.70 -45.89
C ARG A 27 -3.35 -10.02 -44.66
N LEU A 28 -3.45 -10.65 -43.49
CA LEU A 28 -2.93 -10.14 -42.22
C LEU A 28 -1.39 -10.10 -42.25
N TYR A 29 -0.75 -11.15 -42.78
CA TYR A 29 0.70 -11.18 -42.96
C TYR A 29 1.18 -10.02 -43.83
N LYS A 30 0.58 -9.80 -45.00
CA LYS A 30 0.96 -8.70 -45.89
C LYS A 30 0.81 -7.33 -45.23
N ARG A 31 -0.25 -7.14 -44.44
CA ARG A 31 -0.48 -5.91 -43.67
C ARG A 31 0.62 -5.72 -42.62
N MET A 32 0.86 -6.74 -41.79
CA MET A 32 1.85 -6.67 -40.72
C MET A 32 3.28 -6.54 -41.26
N ALA A 33 3.62 -7.24 -42.34
CA ALA A 33 4.92 -7.15 -43.00
C ALA A 33 5.20 -5.75 -43.57
N ALA A 34 4.17 -5.07 -44.09
CA ALA A 34 4.32 -3.70 -44.58
C ALA A 34 4.58 -2.69 -43.44
N HIS A 35 4.05 -2.98 -42.23
CA HIS A 35 4.27 -2.18 -41.02
C HIS A 35 5.61 -2.48 -40.36
N LEU A 36 6.03 -3.74 -40.28
CA LEU A 36 7.25 -4.19 -39.62
C LEU A 36 8.49 -4.17 -40.52
N HIS A 37 8.41 -3.56 -41.71
CA HIS A 37 9.52 -3.52 -42.65
C HIS A 37 10.70 -2.69 -42.08
N PRO A 38 11.96 -3.16 -42.19
CA PRO A 38 13.14 -2.45 -41.66
C PRO A 38 13.30 -1.04 -42.25
N ASP A 39 12.94 -0.85 -43.54
CA ASP A 39 12.96 0.47 -44.19
C ASP A 39 11.96 1.48 -43.58
N ARG A 40 10.98 1.02 -42.80
CA ARG A 40 10.00 1.87 -42.10
C ARG A 40 10.23 1.95 -40.59
N GLY A 41 11.36 1.44 -40.10
CA GLY A 41 11.74 1.47 -38.68
C GLY A 41 11.27 0.27 -37.86
N GLY A 42 10.84 -0.83 -38.49
CA GLY A 42 10.54 -2.09 -37.80
C GLY A 42 11.79 -2.86 -37.38
N SER A 43 11.68 -3.69 -36.34
CA SER A 43 12.80 -4.54 -35.87
C SER A 43 12.92 -5.80 -36.72
N GLU A 44 14.16 -6.20 -37.05
CA GLU A 44 14.47 -7.47 -37.73
C GLU A 44 13.94 -8.67 -36.94
N GLU A 45 13.93 -8.58 -35.62
CA GLU A 45 13.41 -9.62 -34.73
C GLU A 45 11.89 -9.79 -34.85
N GLU A 46 11.16 -8.68 -34.95
CA GLU A 46 9.70 -8.69 -35.13
C GLU A 46 9.32 -9.28 -36.49
N MET A 47 10.03 -8.87 -37.55
CA MET A 47 9.84 -9.42 -38.89
C MET A 47 10.15 -10.93 -38.94
N LYS A 48 11.21 -11.36 -38.24
CA LYS A 48 11.55 -12.78 -38.11
C LYS A 48 10.44 -13.55 -37.41
N SER A 49 9.90 -13.03 -36.31
CA SER A 49 8.79 -13.67 -35.59
C SER A 49 7.50 -13.76 -36.43
N LEU A 50 7.22 -12.73 -37.24
CA LEU A 50 6.09 -12.71 -38.16
C LEU A 50 6.25 -13.77 -39.27
N ASN A 51 7.45 -13.91 -39.82
CA ASN A 51 7.76 -14.91 -40.84
C ASN A 51 7.65 -16.34 -40.28
N GLU A 52 8.13 -16.56 -39.05
CA GLU A 52 7.96 -17.84 -38.34
C GLU A 52 6.47 -18.17 -38.12
N ALA A 53 5.69 -17.20 -37.64
CA ALA A 53 4.24 -17.36 -37.44
C ALA A 53 3.50 -17.69 -38.75
N TYR A 54 3.79 -16.94 -39.82
CA TYR A 54 3.19 -17.19 -41.13
C TYR A 54 3.59 -18.56 -41.69
N GLY A 55 4.85 -18.99 -41.53
CA GLY A 55 5.32 -20.30 -41.97
C GLY A 55 4.57 -21.47 -41.30
N VAL A 56 4.24 -21.33 -40.02
CA VAL A 56 3.49 -22.34 -39.24
C VAL A 56 2.00 -22.32 -39.60
N LEU A 57 1.39 -21.13 -39.72
CA LEU A 57 -0.06 -20.99 -39.90
C LEU A 57 -0.53 -21.14 -41.35
N LYS A 58 0.35 -20.97 -42.34
CA LYS A 58 0.01 -21.08 -43.78
C LYS A 58 -0.24 -22.53 -44.22
N ASP A 59 0.53 -23.48 -43.69
CA ASP A 59 0.40 -24.90 -44.02
C ASP A 59 -0.55 -25.60 -43.04
N GLU A 60 -1.62 -26.18 -43.56
CA GLU A 60 -2.62 -26.92 -42.76
C GLU A 60 -2.02 -28.05 -41.94
N THR A 61 -1.03 -28.74 -42.50
CA THR A 61 -0.41 -29.90 -41.88
C THR A 61 0.35 -29.45 -40.64
N ILE A 62 1.10 -28.35 -40.77
CA ILE A 62 1.90 -27.77 -39.69
C ILE A 62 0.99 -27.07 -38.66
N ARG A 63 -0.03 -26.34 -39.12
CA ARG A 63 -1.03 -25.69 -38.27
C ARG A 63 -1.76 -26.72 -37.41
N ARG A 64 -2.17 -27.85 -37.99
CA ARG A 64 -2.83 -28.94 -37.24
C ARG A 64 -1.90 -29.53 -36.19
N ASP A 65 -0.63 -29.76 -36.53
CA ASP A 65 0.36 -30.28 -35.59
C ASP A 65 0.67 -29.28 -34.46
N TYR A 66 0.71 -27.99 -34.78
CA TYR A 66 0.83 -26.89 -33.81
C TYR A 66 -0.38 -26.85 -32.87
N ASP A 67 -1.60 -26.83 -33.41
CA ASP A 67 -2.84 -26.82 -32.63
C ASP A 67 -2.94 -28.07 -31.73
N ALA A 68 -2.53 -29.24 -32.22
CA ALA A 68 -2.53 -30.48 -31.44
C ALA A 68 -1.52 -30.48 -30.27
N LYS A 69 -0.39 -29.78 -30.41
CA LYS A 69 0.61 -29.61 -29.34
C LYS A 69 0.19 -28.50 -28.37
N ARG A 70 -0.35 -27.39 -28.86
CA ARG A 70 -0.87 -26.27 -28.06
C ARG A 70 -2.03 -26.71 -27.16
N ARG A 71 -2.95 -27.52 -27.69
CA ARG A 71 -4.07 -28.07 -26.90
C ARG A 71 -3.63 -28.98 -25.75
N ARG A 72 -2.49 -29.67 -25.90
CA ARG A 72 -1.91 -30.50 -24.82
C ARG A 72 -1.25 -29.67 -23.72
N SER A 73 -0.83 -28.45 -24.02
CA SER A 73 -0.19 -27.51 -23.09
C SER A 73 -1.19 -26.52 -22.47
N SER A 74 -2.35 -26.30 -23.10
CA SER A 74 -3.46 -25.56 -22.51
C SER A 74 -4.21 -26.42 -21.50
N VAL A 75 -3.77 -26.37 -20.24
CA VAL A 75 -4.60 -26.75 -19.09
C VAL A 75 -5.95 -26.02 -19.21
N PRO A 76 -7.10 -26.66 -18.99
CA PRO A 76 -8.39 -26.01 -19.09
C PRO A 76 -8.45 -24.83 -18.11
N VAL A 77 -8.62 -23.62 -18.65
CA VAL A 77 -9.00 -22.46 -17.85
C VAL A 77 -10.37 -22.78 -17.26
N PHE A 78 -10.38 -23.07 -15.96
CA PHE A 78 -11.60 -23.26 -15.18
C PHE A 78 -12.48 -22.00 -15.32
N ARG A 79 -13.59 -22.13 -16.05
CA ARG A 79 -14.70 -21.19 -15.98
C ARG A 79 -15.65 -21.75 -14.92
N PRO A 80 -15.74 -21.16 -13.71
CA PRO A 80 -16.67 -21.67 -12.71
C PRO A 80 -18.08 -21.66 -13.30
N GLY A 81 -18.72 -22.83 -13.29
CA GLY A 81 -20.15 -22.94 -13.51
C GLY A 81 -20.88 -22.05 -12.51
N SER A 82 -21.99 -21.46 -12.95
CA SER A 82 -22.88 -20.63 -12.16
C SER A 82 -23.02 -21.15 -10.73
N ALA A 83 -22.36 -20.47 -9.80
CA ALA A 83 -22.43 -20.77 -8.37
C ALA A 83 -23.87 -20.59 -7.86
N PRO A 84 -24.30 -21.37 -6.87
CA PRO A 84 -25.58 -21.15 -6.19
C PRO A 84 -25.68 -19.69 -5.75
N THR A 85 -26.83 -19.07 -6.01
CA THR A 85 -27.04 -17.63 -5.85
C THR A 85 -26.82 -17.19 -4.41
N ALA A 86 -26.09 -16.09 -4.24
CA ALA A 86 -25.70 -15.46 -2.98
C ALA A 86 -26.86 -15.04 -2.03
N ARG A 87 -28.10 -15.41 -2.33
CA ARG A 87 -29.31 -15.00 -1.60
C ARG A 87 -29.54 -15.82 -0.32
N ASP A 88 -29.21 -17.10 -0.31
CA ASP A 88 -29.44 -17.98 0.85
C ASP A 88 -28.33 -17.89 1.92
N ILE A 89 -27.12 -17.49 1.52
CA ILE A 89 -26.00 -17.22 2.44
C ILE A 89 -26.16 -15.85 3.13
N GLY A 90 -26.95 -14.95 2.53
CA GLY A 90 -27.14 -13.58 3.02
C GLY A 90 -27.93 -13.49 4.32
N VAL A 91 -28.98 -14.29 4.52
CA VAL A 91 -29.85 -14.14 5.70
C VAL A 91 -29.12 -14.58 6.99
N PHE A 92 -28.44 -15.73 6.96
CA PHE A 92 -27.64 -16.18 8.10
C PHE A 92 -26.46 -15.24 8.39
N GLY A 93 -25.80 -14.72 7.36
CA GLY A 93 -24.72 -13.75 7.50
C GLY A 93 -25.17 -12.44 8.15
N HIS A 94 -26.33 -11.90 7.73
CA HIS A 94 -26.87 -10.69 8.34
C HIS A 94 -27.28 -10.92 9.80
N CYS A 95 -27.92 -12.05 10.12
CA CYS A 95 -28.26 -12.38 11.51
C CYS A 95 -27.01 -12.52 12.41
N LEU A 96 -25.96 -13.18 11.93
CA LEU A 96 -24.71 -13.32 12.67
C LEU A 96 -23.99 -11.98 12.86
N SER A 97 -24.01 -11.12 11.83
CA SER A 97 -23.43 -9.77 11.90
C SER A 97 -24.18 -8.88 12.91
N ALA A 98 -25.51 -8.95 12.94
CA ALA A 98 -26.34 -8.22 13.87
C ALA A 98 -26.09 -8.69 15.32
N LEU A 99 -25.98 -10.00 15.54
CA LEU A 99 -25.65 -10.58 16.84
C LEU A 99 -24.26 -10.12 17.32
N LEU A 100 -23.24 -10.18 16.46
CA LEU A 100 -21.88 -9.72 16.78
C LEU A 100 -21.86 -8.22 17.11
N CYS A 101 -22.57 -7.40 16.33
CA CYS A 101 -22.63 -5.96 16.55
C CYS A 101 -23.29 -5.62 17.90
N LEU A 102 -24.36 -6.33 18.25
CA LEU A 102 -25.03 -6.18 19.56
C LEU A 102 -24.15 -6.65 20.72
N LEU A 103 -23.46 -7.79 20.59
CA LEU A 103 -22.53 -8.29 21.61
C LEU A 103 -21.36 -7.35 21.85
N VAL A 104 -20.75 -6.83 20.77
CA VAL A 104 -19.67 -5.84 20.84
C VAL A 104 -20.18 -4.54 21.44
N GLY A 105 -21.35 -4.06 21.02
CA GLY A 105 -21.96 -2.85 21.60
C GLY A 105 -22.24 -3.00 23.09
N LEU A 106 -22.79 -4.14 23.52
CA LEU A 106 -23.05 -4.42 24.93
C LEU A 106 -21.75 -4.55 25.74
N PHE A 107 -20.70 -5.13 25.16
CA PHE A 107 -19.37 -5.21 25.77
C PHE A 107 -18.69 -3.84 25.88
N LEU A 108 -18.82 -2.97 24.87
CA LEU A 108 -18.34 -1.59 24.92
C LEU A 108 -19.10 -0.77 25.96
N LEU A 109 -20.43 -0.92 26.03
CA LEU A 109 -21.23 -0.30 27.08
C LEU A 109 -20.83 -0.83 28.46
N PHE A 110 -20.57 -2.13 28.59
CA PHE A 110 -20.02 -2.72 29.81
C PHE A 110 -18.65 -2.13 30.16
N LEU A 111 -17.73 -1.96 29.19
CA LEU A 111 -16.43 -1.29 29.40
C LEU A 111 -16.59 0.17 29.85
N VAL A 112 -17.52 0.91 29.26
CA VAL A 112 -17.82 2.30 29.65
C VAL A 112 -18.47 2.35 31.04
N ARG A 113 -19.33 1.38 31.40
CA ARG A 113 -19.93 1.27 32.75
C ARG A 113 -18.93 0.75 33.78
N PHE A 114 -17.94 -0.04 33.35
CA PHE A 114 -16.81 -0.55 34.11
C PHE A 114 -15.61 0.43 34.03
N GLN A 115 -15.91 1.73 33.98
CA GLN A 115 -14.96 2.81 34.20
C GLN A 115 -14.54 2.81 35.69
N TRP A 116 -13.72 1.83 36.07
CA TRP A 116 -12.92 1.94 37.28
C TRP A 116 -11.86 3.01 37.02
N ILE A 117 -11.93 4.08 37.81
CA ILE A 117 -11.10 5.29 37.87
C ILE A 117 -9.57 5.03 38.06
N TRP A 118 -9.11 3.78 37.87
CA TRP A 118 -7.71 3.39 37.91
C TRP A 118 -6.88 3.87 36.71
N PHE A 119 -7.47 4.10 35.53
CA PHE A 119 -6.72 4.49 34.33
C PHE A 119 -6.39 6.00 34.22
N LEU A 120 -6.95 6.86 35.08
CA LEU A 120 -6.58 8.28 35.10
C LEU A 120 -5.20 8.53 35.71
N TRP A 121 -4.74 7.65 36.60
CA TRP A 121 -3.46 7.82 37.27
C TRP A 121 -2.26 7.77 36.30
N PRO A 122 -2.19 6.84 35.31
CA PRO A 122 -1.19 6.91 34.23
C PRO A 122 -1.18 8.23 33.46
N LEU A 123 -2.35 8.83 33.21
CA LEU A 123 -2.45 10.11 32.51
C LEU A 123 -1.95 11.27 33.38
N ALA A 124 -2.24 11.24 34.68
CA ALA A 124 -1.70 12.20 35.65
C ALA A 124 -0.17 12.08 35.77
N VAL A 125 0.37 10.85 35.80
CA VAL A 125 1.81 10.59 35.79
C VAL A 125 2.43 11.13 34.51
N LEU A 126 1.84 10.87 33.34
CA LEU A 126 2.29 11.41 32.06
C LEU A 126 2.31 12.95 32.06
N ALA A 127 1.27 13.59 32.60
CA ALA A 127 1.21 15.05 32.69
C ALA A 127 2.36 15.63 33.54
N VAL A 128 2.68 15.01 34.69
CA VAL A 128 3.84 15.40 35.51
C VAL A 128 5.15 15.23 34.75
N PHE A 129 5.32 14.14 34.01
CA PHE A 129 6.51 13.90 33.18
C PHE A 129 6.66 14.95 32.08
N VAL A 130 5.57 15.33 31.41
CA VAL A 130 5.59 16.36 30.35
C VAL A 130 5.95 17.72 30.93
N ILE A 131 5.41 18.09 32.09
CA ILE A 131 5.76 19.34 32.77
C ILE A 131 7.24 19.34 33.18
N PHE A 132 7.72 18.26 33.80
CA PHE A 132 9.13 18.12 34.19
C PHE A 132 10.07 18.22 32.98
N PHE A 133 9.76 17.50 31.91
CA PHE A 133 10.54 17.52 30.68
C PHE A 133 10.54 18.91 30.02
N GLY A 134 9.39 19.58 29.97
CA GLY A 134 9.27 20.95 29.47
C GLY A 134 10.12 21.95 30.25
N VAL A 135 10.13 21.86 31.59
CA VAL A 135 10.98 22.70 32.45
C VAL A 135 12.47 22.42 32.21
N MET A 136 12.86 21.15 32.08
CA MET A 136 14.23 20.75 31.76
C MET A 136 14.68 21.26 30.38
N MET A 137 13.81 21.19 29.37
CA MET A 137 14.07 21.66 28.01
C MET A 137 14.17 23.20 27.96
N ALA A 138 13.32 23.92 28.69
CA ALA A 138 13.40 25.38 28.79
C ALA A 138 14.72 25.82 29.46
N ARG A 139 15.13 25.13 30.53
CA ARG A 139 16.41 25.39 31.19
C ARG A 139 17.59 25.11 30.28
N SER A 140 17.59 23.99 29.54
CA SER A 140 18.70 23.64 28.63
C SER A 140 18.83 24.65 27.50
N ALA A 141 17.72 25.10 26.92
CA ALA A 141 17.71 26.15 25.89
C ALA A 141 18.26 27.48 26.43
N MET A 142 17.85 27.88 27.63
CA MET A 142 18.34 29.11 28.27
C MET A 142 19.85 29.05 28.55
N VAL A 143 20.36 27.91 29.03
CA VAL A 143 21.79 27.71 29.25
C VAL A 143 22.57 27.70 27.93
N ALA A 144 22.04 27.07 26.88
CA ALA A 144 22.66 27.04 25.55
C ALA A 144 22.75 28.44 24.92
N VAL A 145 21.69 29.24 25.03
CA VAL A 145 21.67 30.64 24.57
C VAL A 145 22.63 31.49 25.39
N ASN A 146 22.73 31.28 26.70
CA ASN A 146 23.69 32.01 27.52
C ASN A 146 25.15 31.61 27.23
N ALA A 147 25.39 30.37 26.80
CA ALA A 147 26.71 29.87 26.42
C ALA A 147 27.21 30.42 25.07
N SER A 148 26.32 30.88 24.18
CA SER A 148 26.69 31.46 22.88
C SER A 148 27.00 32.97 22.93
N LEU A 149 26.82 33.62 24.10
CA LEU A 149 27.12 35.04 24.27
C LEU A 149 28.64 35.31 24.40
N PRO A 150 29.18 36.38 23.79
CA PRO A 150 30.61 36.71 23.86
C PRO A 150 31.08 37.06 25.29
N PHE A 151 32.29 36.62 25.65
CA PHE A 151 32.86 36.72 27.01
C PHE A 151 32.92 38.15 27.59
N ALA A 152 32.86 39.19 26.76
CA ALA A 152 32.98 40.59 27.17
C ALA A 152 31.65 41.24 27.64
N HIS A 153 30.52 40.52 27.60
CA HIS A 153 29.22 41.10 27.91
C HIS A 153 28.93 41.12 29.44
N PRO A 154 28.48 42.25 30.03
CA PRO A 154 28.13 42.34 31.47
C PRO A 154 26.99 41.39 31.91
N PHE A 155 26.30 40.78 30.93
CA PHE A 155 25.16 39.89 31.12
C PHE A 155 25.50 38.55 31.81
N ARG A 156 26.78 38.16 31.86
CA ARG A 156 27.19 36.92 32.57
C ARG A 156 26.84 36.93 34.06
N ARG A 157 26.78 38.12 34.68
CA ARG A 157 26.36 38.30 36.08
C ARG A 157 24.85 38.11 36.25
N HIS A 158 24.07 38.31 35.19
CA HIS A 158 22.61 38.17 35.19
C HIS A 158 22.13 36.74 34.92
N THR A 159 22.99 35.82 34.51
CA THR A 159 22.62 34.40 34.32
C THR A 159 22.09 33.78 35.61
N LEU A 160 22.71 34.07 36.75
CA LEU A 160 22.24 33.59 38.06
C LEU A 160 20.88 34.20 38.42
N LEU A 161 20.65 35.47 38.06
CA LEU A 161 19.37 36.14 38.27
C LEU A 161 18.27 35.52 37.39
N GLN A 162 18.58 35.21 36.13
CA GLN A 162 17.67 34.56 35.19
C GLN A 162 17.29 33.16 35.66
N GLU A 163 18.26 32.37 36.14
CA GLU A 163 18.01 31.04 36.68
C GLU A 163 17.19 31.10 37.98
N ALA A 164 17.49 32.06 38.87
CA ALA A 164 16.70 32.29 40.08
C ALA A 164 15.25 32.68 39.75
N MET A 165 15.04 33.63 38.83
CA MET A 165 13.71 34.04 38.38
C MET A 165 12.93 32.89 37.74
N PHE A 166 13.60 32.07 36.93
CA PHE A 166 12.99 30.89 36.30
C PHE A 166 12.50 29.90 37.35
N TRP A 167 13.34 29.53 38.32
CA TRP A 167 12.94 28.60 39.38
C TRP A 167 11.88 29.19 40.31
N SER A 168 11.92 30.50 40.60
CA SER A 168 10.86 31.17 41.36
C SER A 168 9.51 31.12 40.63
N ALA A 169 9.49 31.29 39.31
CA ALA A 169 8.27 31.19 38.51
C ALA A 169 7.72 29.75 38.49
N VAL A 170 8.58 28.75 38.31
CA VAL A 170 8.18 27.32 38.34
C VAL A 170 7.64 26.92 39.71
N ALA A 171 8.32 27.31 40.79
CA ALA A 171 7.88 27.05 42.16
C ALA A 171 6.55 27.77 42.48
N GLY A 172 6.40 29.02 42.03
CA GLY A 172 5.17 29.79 42.18
C GLY A 172 3.99 29.17 41.45
N ALA A 173 4.18 28.69 40.21
CA ALA A 173 3.14 27.99 39.46
C ALA A 173 2.72 26.68 40.14
N GLY A 174 3.68 25.89 40.62
CA GLY A 174 3.41 24.67 41.39
C GLY A 174 2.64 24.94 42.69
N TYR A 175 3.03 25.99 43.43
CA TYR A 175 2.34 26.40 44.66
C TYR A 175 0.93 26.93 44.39
N GLY A 176 0.71 27.66 43.28
CA GLY A 176 -0.62 28.10 42.86
C GLY A 176 -1.57 26.94 42.56
N ILE A 177 -1.06 25.90 41.87
CA ILE A 177 -1.82 24.66 41.62
C ILE A 177 -2.10 23.94 42.94
N TYR A 178 -1.12 23.85 43.84
CA TYR A 178 -1.31 23.25 45.17
C TYR A 178 -2.40 23.98 45.96
N LEU A 179 -2.37 25.31 45.99
CA LEU A 179 -3.39 26.11 46.66
C LEU A 179 -4.79 25.87 46.08
N LEU A 180 -4.92 25.83 44.75
CA LEU A 180 -6.18 25.52 44.06
C LEU A 180 -6.73 24.15 44.44
N PHE A 181 -5.87 23.13 44.54
CA PHE A 181 -6.28 21.78 44.95
C PHE A 181 -6.53 21.65 46.45
N SER A 182 -5.90 22.47 47.29
CA SER A 182 -6.10 22.45 48.76
C SER A 182 -7.34 23.22 49.23
N ASN A 183 -7.87 24.13 48.40
CA ASN A 183 -9.06 24.93 48.70
C ASN A 183 -10.35 24.33 48.11
N VAL A 184 -10.26 23.16 47.48
CA VAL A 184 -11.37 22.34 46.96
C VAL A 184 -11.52 21.12 47.84
#